data_AF-A0A246I5J1-F1
#
_entry.id   AF-A0A246I5J1-F1
#
_cell.length_a   1.000
_cell.length_b   1.000
_cell.length_c   1.000
_cell.angle_alpha   90.00
_cell.angle_beta   90.00
_cell.angle_gamma   90.00
#
_symmetry.space_group_name_H-M   'P 1'
#
loop_
_entity.id
_entity.type
_entity.pdbx_description
1 polymer ?
#
loop_
_entity_poly.entity_id
_entity_poly.type
_entity_poly.pdbx_seq_one_letter_code
_entity_poly.pdbx_strand_id
1 'polypeptide(L)'
;MTMTAAAKKIRAKRARRPIYMVVTKLIDPATGELVGALVPAHEVDQRLMRERKFKVGREVRAELKQPREGWQHRLVHKIGQLMVDNVEGWEQLGSHDAVKRLQRESGTCCEEMEIDVPGVGRLMVKQAESLSFDEMEQDRFQVLFDGITEHIGQRYTHVMLDDVRAEFWDMAGQNRRVA
;
A
#
# COMPACT_ATOMS: atom_id res chain seq x y z
N MET A 1 -6.68 12.48 -33.48
CA MET A 1 -6.48 13.44 -32.38
C MET A 1 -5.37 12.93 -31.48
N THR A 2 -4.28 13.68 -31.36
CA THR A 2 -3.14 13.35 -30.49
C THR A 2 -3.55 13.52 -29.02
N MET A 3 -3.34 12.50 -28.19
CA MET A 3 -3.66 12.57 -26.76
C MET A 3 -2.80 13.61 -26.06
N THR A 4 -3.39 14.38 -25.15
CA THR A 4 -2.65 15.31 -24.28
C THR A 4 -1.73 14.55 -23.32
N ALA A 5 -0.69 15.20 -22.82
CA ALA A 5 0.25 14.61 -21.85
C ALA A 5 -0.48 14.11 -20.58
N ALA A 6 -1.49 14.85 -20.12
CA ALA A 6 -2.35 14.45 -19.01
C ALA A 6 -3.15 13.17 -19.33
N ALA A 7 -3.74 13.08 -20.53
CA ALA A 7 -4.46 11.89 -20.97
C ALA A 7 -3.52 10.66 -21.08
N LYS A 8 -2.29 10.86 -21.54
CA LYS A 8 -1.26 9.80 -21.59
C LYS A 8 -0.90 9.31 -20.18
N LYS A 9 -0.73 10.21 -19.21
CA LYS A 9 -0.44 9.87 -17.81
C LYS A 9 -1.60 9.12 -17.13
N ILE A 10 -2.83 9.57 -17.34
CA ILE A 10 -4.03 8.90 -16.82
C ILE A 10 -4.18 7.50 -17.42
N ARG A 11 -3.98 7.35 -18.73
CA ARG A 11 -4.03 6.06 -19.40
C ARG A 11 -2.95 5.10 -18.89
N ALA A 12 -1.71 5.58 -18.72
CA ALA A 12 -0.63 4.79 -18.13
C ALA A 12 -0.97 4.34 -16.70
N LYS A 13 -1.52 5.24 -15.87
CA LYS A 13 -1.97 4.90 -14.50
C LYS A 13 -3.08 3.84 -14.52
N ARG A 14 -4.07 3.95 -15.41
CA ARG A 14 -5.15 2.95 -15.55
C ARG A 14 -4.64 1.59 -16.04
N ALA A 15 -3.67 1.59 -16.96
CA ALA A 15 -3.05 0.35 -17.44
C ALA A 15 -2.22 -0.36 -16.36
N ARG A 16 -1.69 0.37 -15.38
CA ARG A 16 -0.92 -0.18 -14.26
C ARG A 16 -1.76 -0.68 -13.08
N ARG A 17 -3.04 -0.31 -12.99
CA ARG A 17 -3.89 -0.75 -11.86
C ARG A 17 -3.92 -2.29 -11.76
N PRO A 18 -3.90 -2.88 -10.56
CA PRO A 18 -4.15 -4.31 -10.43
C PRO A 18 -5.57 -4.65 -10.92
N ILE A 19 -5.79 -5.92 -11.21
CA ILE A 19 -7.12 -6.48 -11.42
C ILE A 19 -7.30 -7.52 -10.32
N TYR A 20 -8.25 -7.26 -9.42
CA TYR A 20 -8.54 -8.21 -8.35
C TYR A 20 -9.43 -9.32 -8.89
N MET A 21 -9.08 -10.55 -8.54
CA MET A 21 -9.76 -11.75 -8.98
C MET A 21 -10.16 -12.57 -7.75
N VAL A 22 -11.31 -13.22 -7.81
CA VAL A 22 -11.77 -14.19 -6.84
C VAL A 22 -11.89 -15.55 -7.51
N VAL A 23 -11.52 -16.62 -6.79
CA VAL A 23 -11.76 -17.98 -7.26
C VAL A 23 -13.21 -18.34 -6.97
N THR A 24 -13.98 -18.64 -8.01
CA THR A 24 -15.37 -19.11 -7.89
C THR A 24 -15.56 -20.41 -8.63
N LYS A 25 -16.61 -21.17 -8.28
CA LYS A 25 -16.99 -22.37 -9.03
C LYS A 25 -17.86 -21.97 -10.23
N LEU A 26 -17.44 -22.36 -11.43
CA LEU A 26 -18.19 -22.19 -12.68
C LEU A 26 -18.39 -23.55 -13.34
N ILE A 27 -19.40 -23.64 -14.20
CA ILE A 27 -19.61 -24.81 -15.04
C ILE A 27 -18.79 -24.62 -16.32
N ASP A 28 -17.89 -25.56 -16.62
CA ASP A 28 -17.20 -25.58 -17.91
C ASP A 28 -18.21 -25.98 -19.01
N PRO A 29 -18.48 -25.11 -20.01
CA PRO A 29 -19.44 -25.40 -21.06
C PRO A 29 -19.04 -26.56 -21.98
N ALA A 30 -17.76 -26.96 -22.03
CA ALA A 30 -17.30 -28.06 -22.86
C ALA A 30 -17.53 -29.43 -22.21
N THR A 31 -17.39 -29.51 -20.89
CA THR A 31 -17.41 -30.78 -20.13
C THR A 31 -18.64 -30.94 -19.25
N GLY A 32 -19.32 -29.84 -18.88
CA GLY A 32 -20.45 -29.83 -17.97
C GLY A 32 -20.06 -29.93 -16.48
N GLU A 33 -18.77 -29.95 -16.16
CA GLU A 33 -18.28 -30.10 -14.78
C GLU A 33 -18.12 -28.76 -14.06
N LEU A 34 -18.21 -28.80 -12.73
CA LEU A 34 -17.91 -27.66 -11.85
C LEU A 34 -16.40 -27.52 -11.66
N VAL A 35 -15.83 -26.43 -12.16
CA VAL A 35 -14.40 -26.10 -12.08
C VAL A 35 -14.17 -24.80 -11.32
N GLY A 36 -13.01 -24.66 -10.68
CA GLY A 36 -12.57 -23.40 -10.10
C GLY A 36 -12.03 -22.45 -11.17
N ALA A 37 -12.52 -21.21 -11.19
CA ALA A 37 -12.09 -20.19 -12.15
C ALA A 37 -11.85 -18.84 -11.46
N LEU A 38 -10.82 -18.13 -11.90
CA LEU A 38 -10.57 -16.75 -11.49
C LEU A 38 -11.54 -15.83 -12.25
N VAL A 39 -12.38 -15.12 -11.50
CA VAL A 39 -13.29 -14.10 -12.03
C VAL A 39 -12.99 -12.72 -11.42
N PRO A 40 -13.18 -11.62 -12.16
CA PRO A 40 -12.97 -10.28 -11.62
C PRO A 40 -13.84 -10.02 -10.38
N ALA A 41 -13.24 -9.51 -9.31
CA ALA A 41 -13.88 -9.30 -8.02
C ALA A 41 -14.91 -8.16 -8.04
N HIS A 42 -14.62 -7.08 -8.77
CA HIS A 42 -15.50 -5.91 -8.85
C HIS A 42 -15.79 -5.48 -10.30
N GLU A 43 -16.80 -4.61 -10.49
CA GLU A 43 -17.16 -4.07 -11.81
C GLU A 43 -15.99 -3.30 -12.47
N VAL A 44 -15.16 -2.65 -11.66
CA VAL A 44 -13.97 -1.95 -12.13
C VAL A 44 -12.97 -2.93 -12.74
N ASP A 45 -12.79 -4.10 -12.13
CA ASP A 45 -11.91 -5.17 -12.63
C ASP A 45 -12.43 -5.71 -13.97
N GLN A 46 -13.74 -5.94 -14.08
CA GLN A 46 -14.38 -6.34 -15.34
C GLN A 46 -14.12 -5.33 -16.46
N ARG A 47 -14.28 -4.03 -16.16
CA ARG A 47 -13.99 -2.97 -17.12
C ARG A 47 -12.52 -2.94 -17.52
N LEU A 48 -11.61 -3.06 -16.55
CA LEU A 48 -10.17 -3.10 -16.80
C LEU A 48 -9.77 -4.29 -17.69
N MET A 49 -10.36 -5.47 -17.49
CA MET A 49 -10.12 -6.63 -18.33
C MET A 49 -10.55 -6.38 -19.80
N ARG A 50 -11.71 -5.76 -20.01
CA ARG A 50 -12.20 -5.38 -21.35
C ARG A 50 -11.30 -4.34 -22.00
N GLU A 51 -10.90 -3.30 -21.26
CA GLU A 51 -9.99 -2.25 -21.74
C GLU A 51 -8.61 -2.81 -22.13
N ARG A 52 -8.10 -3.80 -21.36
CA ARG A 52 -6.82 -4.49 -21.63
C ARG A 52 -6.93 -5.63 -22.64
N LYS A 53 -8.14 -5.90 -23.15
CA LYS A 53 -8.42 -6.92 -24.16
C LYS A 53 -8.05 -8.34 -23.72
N PHE A 54 -8.22 -8.65 -22.43
CA PHE A 54 -8.21 -10.05 -21.98
C PHE A 54 -9.47 -10.73 -22.51
N LYS A 55 -9.29 -11.72 -23.39
CA LYS A 55 -10.37 -12.40 -24.12
C LYS A 55 -10.25 -13.90 -23.92
N VAL A 56 -11.39 -14.60 -23.99
CA VAL A 56 -11.43 -16.07 -24.00
C VAL A 56 -10.58 -16.60 -25.16
N GLY A 57 -9.80 -17.65 -24.90
CA GLY A 57 -8.91 -18.27 -25.89
C GLY A 57 -7.55 -17.59 -26.08
N ARG A 58 -7.22 -16.56 -25.28
CA ARG A 58 -5.88 -15.95 -25.25
C ARG A 58 -5.12 -16.44 -24.03
N GLU A 59 -3.88 -16.87 -24.25
CA GLU A 59 -2.94 -17.08 -23.17
C GLU A 59 -2.53 -15.74 -22.55
N VAL A 60 -2.55 -15.66 -21.22
CA VAL A 60 -2.16 -14.48 -20.45
C VAL A 60 -1.20 -14.94 -19.37
N ARG A 61 0.00 -14.36 -19.34
CA ARG A 61 0.90 -14.52 -18.21
C ARG A 61 0.33 -13.76 -17.01
N ALA A 62 0.05 -14.47 -15.94
CA ALA A 62 -0.42 -13.90 -14.67
C ALA A 62 0.66 -14.06 -13.60
N GLU A 63 0.90 -13.00 -12.84
CA GLU A 63 1.59 -13.06 -11.56
C GLU A 63 0.53 -12.82 -10.49
N LEU A 64 0.20 -13.86 -9.74
CA LEU A 64 -0.88 -13.82 -8.75
C LEU A 64 -0.27 -13.54 -7.38
N LYS A 65 -0.73 -12.46 -6.75
CA LYS A 65 -0.40 -12.11 -5.37
C LYS A 65 -1.67 -12.02 -4.56
N GLN A 66 -1.62 -12.48 -3.31
CA GLN A 66 -2.73 -12.26 -2.40
C GLN A 66 -2.75 -10.78 -1.98
N PRO A 67 -3.92 -10.13 -1.97
CA PRO A 67 -4.03 -8.78 -1.43
C PRO A 67 -3.73 -8.81 0.08
N ARG A 68 -3.05 -7.77 0.57
CA ARG A 68 -2.83 -7.59 2.01
C ARG A 68 -4.14 -7.39 2.77
N GLU A 69 -4.06 -7.61 4.07
CA GLU A 69 -5.17 -7.36 4.97
C GLU A 69 -5.45 -5.86 5.11
N GLY A 70 -6.65 -5.43 4.71
CA GLY A 70 -7.01 -4.01 4.68
C GLY A 70 -7.09 -3.35 6.06
N TRP A 71 -7.25 -4.12 7.15
CA TRP A 71 -7.39 -3.56 8.48
C TRP A 71 -6.08 -2.98 9.03
N GLN A 72 -4.93 -3.63 8.80
CA GLN A 72 -3.64 -3.09 9.24
C GLN A 72 -3.31 -1.78 8.52
N HIS A 73 -3.69 -1.67 7.24
CA HIS A 73 -3.58 -0.41 6.50
C HIS A 73 -4.43 0.68 7.14
N ARG A 74 -5.66 0.39 7.54
CA ARG A 74 -6.50 1.36 8.28
C ARG A 74 -5.89 1.72 9.64
N LEU A 75 -5.34 0.72 10.34
CA LEU A 75 -4.73 0.90 11.66
C LEU A 75 -3.49 1.80 11.59
N VAL A 76 -2.58 1.59 10.62
CA VAL A 76 -1.39 2.45 10.47
C VAL A 76 -1.77 3.90 10.16
N HIS A 77 -2.84 4.10 9.38
CA HIS A 77 -3.36 5.44 9.12
C HIS A 77 -3.99 6.06 10.37
N LYS A 78 -4.68 5.26 11.21
CA LYS A 78 -5.19 5.74 12.50
C LYS A 78 -4.04 6.16 13.42
N ILE A 79 -2.96 5.38 13.49
CA ILE A 79 -1.74 5.77 14.21
C ILE A 79 -1.16 7.06 13.63
N GLY A 80 -1.06 7.17 12.30
CA GLY A 80 -0.61 8.39 11.64
C GLY A 80 -1.45 9.61 12.01
N GLN A 81 -2.78 9.46 12.12
CA GLN A 81 -3.67 10.53 12.57
C GLN A 81 -3.45 10.89 14.04
N LEU A 82 -3.30 9.89 14.92
CA LEU A 82 -2.98 10.10 16.33
C LEU A 82 -1.71 10.95 16.50
N MET A 83 -0.69 10.72 15.66
CA MET A 83 0.52 11.54 15.65
C MET A 83 0.27 12.98 15.22
N VAL A 84 -0.49 13.18 14.14
CA VAL A 84 -0.85 14.52 13.64
C VAL A 84 -1.56 15.33 14.71
N ASP A 85 -2.48 14.69 15.44
CA ASP A 85 -3.32 15.38 16.42
C ASP A 85 -2.59 15.72 17.72
N ASN A 86 -1.48 15.03 18.03
CA ASN A 86 -0.85 15.08 19.36
C ASN A 86 0.65 15.40 19.37
N VAL A 87 1.31 15.52 18.20
CA VAL A 87 2.73 15.87 18.11
C VAL A 87 2.88 17.27 17.51
N GLU A 88 3.57 18.13 18.25
CA GLU A 88 3.89 19.48 17.80
C GLU A 88 4.67 19.47 16.47
N GLY A 89 4.26 20.34 15.54
CA GLY A 89 4.88 20.48 14.22
C GLY A 89 4.38 19.48 13.18
N TRP A 90 3.27 18.77 13.44
CA TRP A 90 2.62 17.84 12.51
C TRP A 90 1.26 18.33 12.00
N GLU A 91 0.83 19.53 12.39
CA GLU A 91 -0.51 20.07 12.16
C GLU A 91 -0.87 20.20 10.68
N GLN A 92 0.14 20.29 9.80
CA GLN A 92 -0.03 20.41 8.35
C GLN A 92 0.08 19.07 7.61
N LEU A 93 0.30 17.97 8.32
CA LEU A 93 0.43 16.64 7.72
C LEU A 93 -0.94 15.96 7.69
N GLY A 94 -1.25 15.30 6.57
CA GLY A 94 -2.30 14.30 6.56
C GLY A 94 -1.81 12.99 7.17
N SER A 95 -2.73 12.13 7.64
CA SER A 95 -2.43 10.79 8.16
C SER A 95 -1.46 9.99 7.25
N HIS A 96 -1.66 10.01 5.94
CA HIS A 96 -0.76 9.34 4.99
C HIS A 96 0.66 9.94 5.00
N ASP A 97 0.78 11.26 5.06
CA ASP A 97 2.08 11.95 5.04
C ASP A 97 2.83 11.78 6.36
N ALA A 98 2.08 11.69 7.47
CA ALA A 98 2.58 11.29 8.78
C ALA A 98 3.17 9.87 8.75
N VAL A 99 2.47 8.88 8.18
CA VAL A 99 3.00 7.51 8.03
C VAL A 99 4.27 7.50 7.17
N LYS A 100 4.30 8.23 6.06
CA LYS A 100 5.52 8.34 5.22
C LYS A 100 6.67 9.04 5.93
N ARG A 101 6.38 10.02 6.77
CA ARG A 101 7.40 10.68 7.60
C ARG A 101 7.99 9.67 8.60
N LEU A 102 7.14 8.95 9.32
CA LEU A 102 7.56 7.90 10.26
C LEU A 102 8.42 6.83 9.58
N GLN A 103 8.01 6.38 8.39
CA GLN A 103 8.77 5.42 7.59
C GLN A 103 10.18 5.92 7.26
N ARG A 104 10.32 7.19 6.86
CA ARG A 104 11.64 7.79 6.56
C ARG A 104 12.49 7.97 7.81
N GLU A 105 11.88 8.39 8.91
CA GLU A 105 12.59 8.63 10.17
C GLU A 105 13.06 7.32 10.83
N SER A 106 12.24 6.27 10.78
CA SER A 106 12.61 4.94 11.27
C SER A 106 13.61 4.24 10.34
N GLY A 107 13.70 4.67 9.08
CA GLY A 107 14.49 4.00 8.04
C GLY A 107 13.95 2.63 7.63
N THR A 108 12.81 2.22 8.16
CA THR A 108 12.21 0.92 7.88
C THR A 108 11.55 0.95 6.50
N CYS A 109 11.78 -0.10 5.69
CA CYS A 109 11.28 -0.18 4.32
C CYS A 109 11.59 1.09 3.51
N CYS A 110 12.83 1.56 3.61
CA CYS A 110 13.38 2.66 2.83
C CYS A 110 14.58 2.15 2.03
N GLU A 111 14.61 2.52 0.75
CA GLU A 111 15.74 2.24 -0.14
C GLU A 111 16.61 3.48 -0.26
N GLU A 112 17.93 3.27 -0.28
CA GLU A 112 18.88 4.35 -0.58
C GLU A 112 19.13 4.40 -2.09
N MET A 113 18.94 5.57 -2.69
CA MET A 113 19.20 5.80 -4.10
C MET A 113 20.14 6.98 -4.30
N GLU A 114 21.05 6.83 -5.25
CA GLU A 114 21.93 7.91 -5.71
C GLU A 114 21.20 8.70 -6.80
N ILE A 115 21.07 10.02 -6.60
CA ILE A 115 20.50 10.92 -7.59
C ILE A 115 21.57 11.93 -8.00
N ASP A 116 21.80 12.05 -9.30
CA ASP A 116 22.64 13.11 -9.85
C ASP A 116 21.78 14.37 -10.07
N VAL A 117 22.04 15.41 -9.28
CA VAL A 117 21.33 16.68 -9.38
C VAL A 117 22.20 17.66 -10.16
N PRO A 118 21.75 18.13 -11.35
CA PRO A 118 22.52 19.07 -12.15
C PRO A 118 22.94 20.32 -11.35
N GLY A 119 24.24 20.59 -11.31
CA GLY A 119 24.81 21.74 -10.58
C GLY A 119 25.07 21.52 -9.08
N VAL A 120 24.63 20.40 -8.50
CA VAL A 120 24.88 20.05 -7.09
C VAL A 120 25.79 18.83 -6.98
N GLY A 121 25.70 17.89 -7.93
CA GLY A 121 26.41 16.62 -7.92
C GLY A 121 25.55 15.48 -7.41
N ARG A 122 26.20 14.39 -7.00
CA ARG A 122 25.52 13.15 -6.61
C ARG A 122 25.12 13.18 -5.15
N LEU A 123 23.85 12.90 -4.88
CA LEU A 123 23.25 12.88 -3.54
C LEU A 123 22.70 11.49 -3.25
N MET A 124 22.99 10.99 -2.05
CA MET A 124 22.32 9.81 -1.51
C MET A 124 21.03 10.25 -0.83
N VAL A 125 19.89 9.71 -1.29
CA VAL A 125 18.59 9.99 -0.68
C VAL A 125 17.91 8.69 -0.23
N LYS A 126 17.18 8.77 0.87
CA LYS A 126 16.31 7.70 1.35
C LYS A 126 14.93 7.86 0.74
N GLN A 127 14.50 6.88 -0.05
CA GLN A 127 13.17 6.80 -0.62
C GLN A 127 12.35 5.74 0.12
N ALA A 128 11.25 6.17 0.72
CA ALA A 128 10.28 5.29 1.35
C ALA A 128 9.61 4.39 0.29
N GLU A 129 9.61 3.08 0.53
CA GLU A 129 8.85 2.11 -0.26
C GLU A 129 7.37 2.48 -0.30
N SER A 130 6.71 2.17 -1.41
CA SER A 130 5.30 2.48 -1.60
C SER A 130 4.41 1.60 -0.72
N LEU A 131 3.48 2.24 0.00
CA LEU A 131 2.48 1.57 0.84
C LEU A 131 1.30 0.99 0.03
N SER A 132 1.40 0.97 -1.29
CA SER A 132 0.39 0.37 -2.16
C SER A 132 0.18 -1.10 -1.81
N PHE A 133 -1.06 -1.56 -1.85
CA PHE A 133 -1.42 -2.97 -1.62
C PHE A 133 -0.70 -3.92 -2.59
N ASP A 134 -0.36 -3.41 -3.79
CA ASP A 134 0.23 -4.22 -4.87
C ASP A 134 1.76 -4.19 -4.88
N GLU A 135 2.38 -3.23 -4.18
CA GLU A 135 3.85 -3.04 -4.19
C GLU A 135 4.51 -3.51 -2.90
N MET A 136 3.73 -3.73 -1.84
CA MET A 136 4.22 -4.21 -0.55
C MET A 136 3.40 -5.41 -0.11
N GLU A 137 4.05 -6.54 0.15
CA GLU A 137 3.41 -7.78 0.62
C GLU A 137 3.15 -7.75 2.13
N GLN A 138 2.32 -8.68 2.61
CA GLN A 138 1.82 -8.70 3.99
C GLN A 138 2.95 -8.69 5.03
N ASP A 139 3.93 -9.58 4.87
CA ASP A 139 5.09 -9.68 5.78
C ASP A 139 5.94 -8.40 5.75
N ARG A 140 6.10 -7.79 4.57
CA ARG A 140 6.85 -6.53 4.44
C ARG A 140 6.12 -5.37 5.12
N PHE A 141 4.79 -5.37 5.07
CA PHE A 141 3.98 -4.39 5.78
C PHE A 141 4.00 -4.59 7.29
N GLN A 142 4.09 -5.84 7.75
CA GLN A 142 4.29 -6.15 9.17
C GLN A 142 5.61 -5.56 9.68
N VAL A 143 6.71 -5.76 8.94
CA VAL A 143 8.02 -5.15 9.26
C VAL A 143 7.93 -3.63 9.33
N LEU A 144 7.25 -3.01 8.36
CA LEU A 144 7.01 -1.56 8.38
C LEU A 144 6.26 -1.12 9.63
N PHE A 145 5.16 -1.80 9.96
CA PHE A 145 4.31 -1.44 11.09
C PHE A 145 5.10 -1.53 12.40
N ASP A 146 5.84 -2.62 12.58
CA ASP A 146 6.65 -2.83 13.79
C ASP A 146 7.75 -1.77 13.89
N GLY A 147 8.46 -1.48 12.80
CA GLY A 147 9.49 -0.44 12.79
C GLY A 147 8.94 0.98 13.04
N ILE A 148 7.75 1.31 12.51
CA ILE A 148 7.09 2.59 12.80
C ILE A 148 6.68 2.68 14.27
N THR A 149 6.03 1.64 14.80
CA THR A 149 5.56 1.65 16.19
C THR A 149 6.70 1.64 17.20
N GLU A 150 7.79 0.93 16.91
CA GLU A 150 9.02 1.00 17.71
C GLU A 150 9.61 2.42 17.70
N HIS A 151 9.73 3.06 16.53
CA HIS A 151 10.23 4.42 16.41
C HIS A 151 9.36 5.42 17.19
N ILE A 152 8.03 5.31 17.10
CA ILE A 152 7.10 6.13 17.90
C ILE A 152 7.34 5.90 19.40
N GLY A 153 7.44 4.63 19.79
CA GLY A 153 7.77 4.19 21.14
C GLY A 153 8.99 4.92 21.72
N GLN A 154 10.07 4.98 20.94
CA GLN A 154 11.36 5.55 21.35
C GLN A 154 11.40 7.09 21.28
N ARG A 155 10.76 7.69 20.27
CA ARG A 155 10.96 9.12 19.94
C ARG A 155 9.81 10.03 20.34
N TYR A 156 8.60 9.52 20.52
CA TYR A 156 7.42 10.38 20.66
C TYR A 156 6.54 10.08 21.87
N THR A 157 6.61 8.88 22.47
CA THR A 157 5.76 8.57 23.63
C THR A 157 5.99 9.47 24.85
N HIS A 158 7.15 10.10 24.96
CA HIS A 158 7.46 11.03 26.06
C HIS A 158 6.84 12.41 25.91
N VAL A 159 6.41 12.79 24.69
CA VAL A 159 5.71 14.06 24.43
C VAL A 159 4.19 13.90 24.32
N MET A 160 3.69 12.66 24.40
CA MET A 160 2.26 12.37 24.38
C MET A 160 1.66 12.47 25.78
N LEU A 161 0.39 12.87 25.84
CA LEU A 161 -0.42 12.72 27.05
C LEU A 161 -0.60 11.23 27.40
N ASP A 162 -0.83 10.94 28.67
CA ASP A 162 -0.93 9.56 29.17
C ASP A 162 -2.03 8.76 28.47
N ASP A 163 -3.21 9.35 28.28
CA ASP A 163 -4.34 8.70 27.61
C ASP A 163 -4.03 8.42 26.13
N VAL A 164 -3.38 9.36 25.44
CA VAL A 164 -2.95 9.22 24.03
C VAL A 164 -1.91 8.12 23.90
N ARG A 165 -0.96 8.07 24.84
CA ARG A 165 0.06 7.03 24.90
C ARG A 165 -0.57 5.65 25.16
N ALA A 166 -1.57 5.56 26.02
CA ALA A 166 -2.31 4.32 26.25
C ALA A 166 -3.06 3.89 24.98
N GLU A 167 -3.74 4.81 24.29
CA GLU A 167 -4.41 4.51 23.02
C GLU A 167 -3.42 4.03 21.96
N PHE A 168 -2.26 4.68 21.84
CA PHE A 168 -1.18 4.26 20.94
C PHE A 168 -0.74 2.81 21.23
N TRP A 169 -0.48 2.46 22.49
CA TRP A 169 -0.04 1.12 22.85
C TRP A 169 -1.11 0.05 22.64
N ASP A 170 -2.39 0.38 22.81
CA ASP A 170 -3.47 -0.54 22.45
C ASP A 170 -3.47 -0.80 20.93
N MET A 171 -3.40 0.24 20.11
CA MET A 171 -3.31 0.10 18.65
C MET A 171 -2.07 -0.69 18.21
N ALA A 172 -0.90 -0.38 18.76
CA ALA A 172 0.34 -1.09 18.45
C ALA A 172 0.30 -2.55 18.93
N GLY A 173 -0.42 -2.83 20.02
CA GLY A 173 -0.64 -4.17 20.55
C GLY A 173 -1.61 -5.00 19.71
N GLN A 174 -2.63 -4.38 19.11
CA GLN A 174 -3.56 -5.08 18.21
C GLN A 174 -2.83 -5.71 17.02
N ASN A 175 -1.79 -5.06 16.49
CA ASN A 175 -1.00 -5.62 15.40
C ASN A 175 -0.21 -6.88 15.80
N ARG A 176 0.36 -6.88 17.02
CA ARG A 176 1.15 -8.00 17.55
C ARG A 176 0.33 -9.22 18.01
N ARG A 177 -0.99 -9.06 18.21
CA ARG A 177 -1.88 -10.16 18.61
C ARG A 177 -2.38 -11.01 17.43
N VAL A 178 -2.19 -10.53 16.20
CA VAL A 178 -2.71 -11.15 14.97
C VAL A 178 -1.60 -11.77 14.12
N ALA A 179 -0.35 -11.38 14.33
CA ALA A 179 0.85 -12.01 13.77
C ALA A 179 1.22 -13.29 14.56
#